data_AF-A0A2T9Z7Q6-F1
#
_entry.id   AF-A0A2T9Z7Q6-F1
#
_cell.length_a   1.000
_cell.length_b   1.000
_cell.length_c   1.000
_cell.angle_alpha   90.00
_cell.angle_beta   90.00
_cell.angle_gamma   90.00
#
_symmetry.space_group_name_H-M   'P 1'
#
loop_
_entity.id
_entity.type
_entity.pdbx_description
1 polymer ?
#
loop_
_entity_poly.entity_id
_entity_poly.type
_entity_poly.pdbx_seq_one_letter_code
_entity_poly.pdbx_strand_id
1 'polypeptide(L)'
;MNLRASSSLFRRFSLSKAKSYFSTCTKILYQESKETLATNNNNGFLNNYDPSKMNMQNLNLSSKNFLKPSSIVFAFIQHLNRQFSDFEEIKDYLTVDDADKVEKMNMVLKKWVKVTDTLASKLASEKEKQVQRLKEMNNLLAQKEAFEKQLKTLEEKELKLNSEIERKLTSHKKLFKQPSFTKKISPYTLYISEVSKSINSERKLGIREINSVLKDSNREWRSLSSEEKEEFKIKAEVINSERLEKAKQWWESIDTNLISMENKRRRNMSAERKAQGVRALPLIINPTKKRNNSSPYSLFVKETYKSLNTTESPVKLAKIFAEKWKALPEEQKNYYRSAAFLNSL
;
A
#
# COMPACT_ATOMS: atom_id res chain seq x y z
N MET A 1 27.92 4.33 -17.02
CA MET A 1 26.81 5.21 -17.46
C MET A 1 25.59 4.34 -17.74
N ASN A 2 24.57 4.37 -16.88
CA ASN A 2 23.31 3.66 -17.08
C ASN A 2 22.17 4.62 -16.73
N LEU A 3 21.45 5.08 -17.74
CA LEU A 3 20.26 5.92 -17.60
C LEU A 3 19.06 5.03 -17.25
N ARG A 4 18.69 4.98 -15.97
CA ARG A 4 17.35 4.53 -15.55
C ARG A 4 16.41 5.73 -15.62
N ALA A 5 15.71 5.86 -16.73
CA ALA A 5 14.55 6.73 -16.82
C ALA A 5 13.39 6.16 -15.97
N SER A 6 12.68 7.08 -15.34
CA SER A 6 11.73 6.91 -14.24
C SER A 6 10.43 6.20 -14.63
N SER A 7 10.10 5.12 -13.92
CA SER A 7 8.77 4.47 -13.91
C SER A 7 7.77 5.14 -12.95
N SER A 8 7.99 6.41 -12.59
CA SER A 8 7.22 7.12 -11.56
C SER A 8 5.97 7.84 -12.08
N LEU A 9 5.77 7.94 -13.40
CA LEU A 9 4.64 8.68 -13.99
C LEU A 9 3.33 7.88 -14.11
N PHE A 10 3.35 6.54 -13.99
CA PHE A 10 2.15 5.72 -14.10
C PHE A 10 1.46 5.38 -12.77
N ARG A 11 1.99 5.85 -11.63
CA ARG A 11 1.54 5.45 -10.27
C ARG A 11 0.43 6.32 -9.64
N ARG A 12 -0.26 7.17 -10.41
CA ARG A 12 -1.30 8.07 -9.84
C ARG A 12 -2.68 8.00 -10.51
N PHE A 13 -3.04 6.85 -11.07
CA PHE A 13 -4.46 6.49 -11.14
C PHE A 13 -4.82 5.72 -9.87
N SER A 14 -5.26 6.45 -8.83
CA SER A 14 -5.80 5.80 -7.65
C SER A 14 -7.02 4.98 -8.06
N LEU A 15 -7.18 3.80 -7.48
CA LEU A 15 -8.34 2.93 -7.68
C LEU A 15 -9.67 3.70 -7.48
N SER A 16 -9.67 4.75 -6.66
CA SER A 16 -10.81 5.64 -6.46
C SER A 16 -11.18 6.48 -7.69
N LYS A 17 -10.20 6.95 -8.46
CA LYS A 17 -10.44 7.72 -9.69
C LYS A 17 -11.00 6.83 -10.80
N ALA A 18 -10.51 5.61 -10.92
CA ALA A 18 -11.06 4.62 -11.86
C ALA A 18 -12.52 4.26 -11.50
N LYS A 19 -12.81 4.00 -10.21
CA LYS A 19 -14.18 3.75 -9.74
C LYS A 19 -15.13 4.93 -9.98
N SER A 20 -14.66 6.16 -9.74
CA SER A 20 -15.43 7.38 -10.00
C SER A 20 -15.73 7.57 -11.49
N TYR A 21 -14.75 7.34 -12.36
CA TYR A 21 -14.92 7.43 -13.80
C TYR A 21 -15.94 6.40 -14.32
N PHE A 22 -15.82 5.13 -13.93
CA PHE A 22 -16.79 4.09 -14.31
C PHE A 22 -18.21 4.35 -13.78
N SER A 23 -18.35 4.89 -12.58
CA SER A 23 -19.65 5.32 -12.03
C SER A 23 -20.28 6.47 -12.84
N THR A 24 -19.45 7.37 -13.37
CA THR A 24 -19.92 8.50 -14.19
C THR A 24 -20.37 8.02 -15.56
N CYS A 25 -19.60 7.16 -16.23
CA CYS A 25 -19.97 6.59 -17.52
C CYS A 25 -21.25 5.75 -17.47
N THR A 26 -21.45 4.96 -16.40
CA THR A 26 -22.68 4.17 -16.22
C THR A 26 -23.91 5.03 -15.97
N LYS A 27 -23.77 6.16 -15.27
CA LYS A 27 -24.86 7.14 -15.10
C LYS A 27 -25.23 7.83 -16.41
N ILE A 28 -24.25 8.22 -17.23
CA ILE A 28 -24.48 8.85 -18.53
C ILE A 28 -25.23 7.89 -19.46
N LEU A 29 -24.74 6.65 -19.59
CA LEU A 29 -25.40 5.63 -20.43
C LEU A 29 -26.82 5.31 -19.96
N TYR A 30 -27.05 5.28 -18.63
CA TYR A 30 -28.40 5.10 -18.08
C TYR A 30 -29.31 6.27 -18.44
N GLN A 31 -28.83 7.51 -18.33
CA GLN A 31 -29.61 8.69 -18.62
C GLN A 31 -29.94 8.82 -20.12
N GLU A 32 -28.97 8.56 -21.00
CA GLU A 32 -29.20 8.50 -22.45
C GLU A 32 -30.21 7.40 -22.81
N SER A 33 -30.14 6.23 -22.17
CA SER A 33 -31.12 5.16 -22.38
C SER A 33 -32.53 5.55 -21.89
N LYS A 34 -32.63 6.30 -20.78
CA LYS A 34 -33.89 6.81 -20.23
C LYS A 34 -34.52 7.86 -21.16
N GLU A 35 -33.71 8.76 -21.72
CA GLU A 35 -34.16 9.78 -22.68
C GLU A 35 -34.59 9.16 -24.01
N THR A 36 -33.85 8.15 -24.48
CA THR A 36 -34.20 7.38 -25.70
C THR A 36 -35.49 6.57 -25.52
N LEU A 37 -35.79 6.13 -24.29
CA LEU A 37 -37.02 5.39 -23.97
C LEU A 37 -38.20 6.30 -23.61
N ALA A 38 -37.96 7.49 -23.07
CA ALA A 38 -39.00 8.48 -22.75
C ALA A 38 -39.69 9.07 -24.01
N THR A 39 -39.03 9.01 -25.17
CA THR A 39 -39.65 9.37 -26.45
C THR A 39 -40.60 8.27 -26.99
N ASN A 40 -40.64 7.11 -26.34
CA ASN A 40 -41.48 5.98 -26.71
C ASN A 40 -42.60 5.83 -25.65
N ASN A 41 -43.76 6.45 -25.91
CA ASN A 41 -44.83 6.75 -24.96
C ASN A 41 -45.62 5.56 -24.36
N ASN A 42 -45.07 4.35 -24.40
CA ASN A 42 -45.69 3.16 -23.82
C ASN A 42 -44.65 2.38 -22.99
N ASN A 43 -44.40 2.78 -21.74
CA ASN A 43 -43.80 1.87 -20.74
C ASN A 43 -43.96 2.40 -19.30
N GLY A 44 -45.05 2.01 -18.64
CA GLY A 44 -45.26 2.21 -17.19
C GLY A 44 -44.36 1.34 -16.28
N PHE A 45 -43.40 0.61 -16.85
CA PHE A 45 -42.58 -0.38 -16.12
C PHE A 45 -41.36 0.22 -15.40
N LEU A 46 -40.96 1.47 -15.70
CA LEU A 46 -39.69 2.04 -15.24
C LEU A 46 -39.79 2.95 -14.00
N ASN A 47 -40.99 3.30 -13.54
CA ASN A 47 -41.15 4.22 -12.40
C ASN A 47 -40.88 3.59 -11.02
N ASN A 48 -40.69 2.26 -10.95
CA ASN A 48 -40.41 1.53 -9.70
C ASN A 48 -39.01 0.85 -9.69
N TYR A 49 -38.08 1.30 -10.55
CA TYR A 49 -36.80 0.61 -10.73
C TYR A 49 -35.68 1.21 -9.84
N ASP A 50 -35.11 0.39 -8.94
CA ASP A 50 -33.99 0.75 -8.06
C ASP A 50 -32.64 0.28 -8.67
N PRO A 51 -31.76 1.20 -9.11
CA PRO A 51 -30.48 0.85 -9.75
C PRO A 51 -29.50 0.11 -8.83
N SER A 52 -29.68 0.19 -7.51
CA SER A 52 -28.76 -0.40 -6.54
C SER A 52 -28.93 -1.93 -6.38
N LYS A 53 -30.03 -2.50 -6.89
CA LYS A 53 -30.35 -3.93 -6.82
C LYS A 53 -29.95 -4.72 -8.07
N MET A 54 -29.22 -4.10 -9.00
CA MET A 54 -28.83 -4.73 -10.27
C MET A 54 -27.67 -5.72 -10.06
N ASN A 55 -28.00 -6.99 -9.80
CA ASN A 55 -27.02 -8.07 -9.91
C ASN A 55 -26.75 -8.35 -11.40
N MET A 56 -25.50 -8.17 -11.83
CA MET A 56 -25.02 -8.41 -13.19
C MET A 56 -25.28 -9.85 -13.69
N GLN A 57 -25.59 -10.79 -12.80
CA GLN A 57 -25.94 -12.16 -13.16
C GLN A 57 -27.32 -12.32 -13.82
N ASN A 58 -28.22 -11.32 -13.72
CA ASN A 58 -29.58 -11.42 -14.27
C ASN A 58 -29.76 -10.80 -15.66
N LEU A 59 -28.73 -10.15 -16.21
CA LEU A 59 -28.71 -9.78 -17.63
C LEU A 59 -28.27 -11.00 -18.45
N ASN A 60 -29.14 -12.01 -18.52
CA ASN A 60 -28.98 -13.12 -19.44
C ASN A 60 -29.33 -12.63 -20.86
N LEU A 61 -28.53 -11.69 -21.37
CA LEU A 61 -28.52 -11.26 -22.76
C LEU A 61 -27.85 -12.37 -23.57
N SER A 62 -28.55 -13.50 -23.68
CA SER A 62 -28.21 -14.56 -24.61
C SER A 62 -28.10 -13.94 -26.01
N SER A 63 -27.05 -14.30 -26.74
CA SER A 63 -26.84 -13.94 -28.16
C SER A 63 -28.09 -14.18 -29.04
N LYS A 64 -29.01 -15.04 -28.59
CA LYS A 64 -30.31 -15.30 -29.22
C LYS A 64 -31.25 -14.09 -29.27
N ASN A 65 -31.11 -13.11 -28.37
CA ASN A 65 -32.00 -11.93 -28.35
C ASN A 65 -31.62 -10.84 -29.38
N PHE A 66 -30.39 -10.87 -29.92
CA PHE A 66 -29.94 -9.94 -30.96
C PHE A 66 -30.27 -10.38 -32.39
N LEU A 67 -30.76 -11.61 -32.58
CA LEU A 67 -31.08 -12.18 -33.88
C LEU A 67 -32.54 -11.99 -34.31
N LYS A 68 -33.39 -11.40 -33.47
CA LYS A 68 -34.76 -11.05 -33.89
C LYS A 68 -34.68 -9.82 -34.79
N PRO A 69 -35.15 -9.88 -36.06
CA PRO A 69 -35.27 -8.67 -36.88
C PRO A 69 -36.08 -7.64 -36.09
N SER A 70 -35.63 -6.37 -36.08
CA SER A 70 -36.34 -5.33 -35.34
C SER A 70 -37.81 -5.32 -35.80
N SER A 71 -38.73 -5.02 -34.89
CA SER A 71 -40.17 -5.00 -35.19
C SER A 71 -40.51 -4.20 -36.46
N ILE A 72 -39.67 -3.21 -36.80
CA ILE A 72 -39.73 -2.39 -38.01
C ILE A 72 -39.51 -3.22 -39.28
N VAL A 73 -38.51 -4.11 -39.31
CA VAL A 73 -38.24 -4.99 -40.46
C VAL A 73 -39.37 -5.99 -40.66
N PHE A 74 -39.92 -6.54 -39.58
CA PHE A 74 -41.04 -7.48 -39.64
C PHE A 74 -42.35 -6.79 -40.10
N ALA A 75 -42.66 -5.61 -39.55
CA ALA A 75 -43.80 -4.80 -39.99
C ALA A 75 -43.68 -4.38 -41.45
N PHE A 76 -42.46 -4.09 -41.92
CA PHE A 76 -42.21 -3.72 -43.31
C PHE A 76 -42.34 -4.93 -44.26
N ILE A 77 -41.88 -6.12 -43.88
CA ILE A 77 -42.11 -7.35 -44.65
C ILE A 77 -43.61 -7.67 -44.75
N GLN A 78 -44.37 -7.51 -43.65
CA GLN A 78 -45.82 -7.68 -43.68
C GLN A 78 -46.51 -6.65 -44.57
N HIS A 79 -46.07 -5.38 -44.55
CA HIS A 79 -46.59 -4.35 -45.42
C HIS A 79 -46.31 -4.65 -46.90
N LEU A 80 -45.11 -5.14 -47.23
CA LEU A 80 -44.78 -5.57 -48.58
C LEU A 80 -45.64 -6.76 -49.03
N ASN A 81 -45.76 -7.82 -48.20
CA ASN A 81 -46.60 -8.97 -48.53
C ASN A 81 -48.06 -8.58 -48.77
N ARG A 82 -48.58 -7.60 -48.02
CA ARG A 82 -49.92 -7.05 -48.23
C ARG A 82 -50.06 -6.34 -49.58
N GLN A 83 -49.07 -5.53 -49.96
CA GLN A 83 -49.03 -4.86 -51.27
C GLN A 83 -48.88 -5.86 -52.44
N PHE A 84 -48.35 -7.07 -52.19
CA PHE A 84 -48.24 -8.15 -53.19
C PHE A 84 -49.52 -8.94 -53.41
N SER A 85 -50.34 -9.16 -52.38
CA SER A 85 -51.67 -9.76 -52.55
C SER A 85 -52.54 -8.93 -53.51
N ASP A 86 -52.42 -7.60 -53.45
CA ASP A 86 -53.11 -6.69 -54.38
C ASP A 86 -52.56 -6.80 -55.82
N PHE A 87 -51.38 -7.39 -56.04
CA PHE A 87 -50.74 -7.55 -57.35
C PHE A 87 -51.06 -8.90 -58.02
N GLU A 88 -51.31 -9.97 -57.26
CA GLU A 88 -51.78 -11.25 -57.84
C GLU A 88 -53.18 -11.12 -58.43
N GLU A 89 -54.06 -10.29 -57.85
CA GLU A 89 -55.38 -9.95 -58.43
C GLU A 89 -55.28 -9.26 -59.80
N ILE A 90 -54.17 -8.56 -60.10
CA ILE A 90 -53.98 -7.82 -61.36
C ILE A 90 -53.59 -8.77 -62.51
N LYS A 91 -53.04 -9.96 -62.20
CA LYS A 91 -52.56 -10.92 -63.20
C LYS A 91 -53.70 -11.56 -64.00
N ASP A 92 -54.89 -11.68 -63.40
CA ASP A 92 -56.10 -12.23 -64.02
C ASP A 92 -56.81 -11.24 -64.97
N TYR A 93 -56.40 -9.97 -65.01
CA TYR A 93 -57.01 -8.92 -65.84
C TYR A 93 -56.26 -8.57 -67.14
N LEU A 94 -55.24 -9.34 -67.52
CA LEU A 94 -54.43 -9.07 -68.72
C LEU A 94 -54.84 -9.97 -69.91
N THR A 95 -55.86 -9.52 -70.66
CA THR A 95 -56.06 -9.92 -72.07
C THR A 95 -55.19 -9.09 -73.01
N VAL A 96 -54.82 -9.67 -74.15
CA VAL A 96 -53.57 -9.47 -74.92
C VAL A 96 -53.33 -8.10 -75.61
N ASP A 97 -54.19 -7.08 -75.51
CA ASP A 97 -54.10 -5.90 -76.42
C ASP A 97 -53.66 -4.55 -75.82
N ASP A 98 -53.18 -4.48 -74.57
CA ASP A 98 -52.79 -3.19 -73.95
C ASP A 98 -51.26 -3.06 -73.71
N ALA A 99 -50.50 -2.69 -74.75
CA ALA A 99 -49.06 -2.44 -74.67
C ALA A 99 -48.68 -1.39 -73.59
N ASP A 100 -49.51 -0.37 -73.38
CA ASP A 100 -49.33 0.67 -72.36
C ASP A 100 -49.37 0.11 -70.92
N LYS A 101 -50.18 -0.92 -70.66
CA LYS A 101 -50.26 -1.56 -69.34
C LYS A 101 -49.00 -2.36 -69.05
N VAL A 102 -48.44 -3.04 -70.06
CA VAL A 102 -47.18 -3.78 -69.95
C VAL A 102 -46.01 -2.84 -69.67
N GLU A 103 -45.95 -1.67 -70.32
CA GLU A 103 -44.91 -0.67 -70.06
C GLU A 103 -44.98 -0.10 -68.63
N LYS A 104 -46.20 0.25 -68.16
CA LYS A 104 -46.41 0.70 -66.78
C LYS A 104 -46.01 -0.37 -65.76
N MET A 105 -46.36 -1.64 -66.00
CA MET A 105 -45.98 -2.76 -65.13
C MET A 105 -44.46 -2.95 -65.09
N ASN A 106 -43.78 -2.87 -66.24
CA ASN A 106 -42.32 -2.93 -66.31
C ASN A 106 -41.64 -1.77 -65.57
N MET A 107 -42.21 -0.57 -65.59
CA MET A 107 -41.71 0.56 -64.80
C MET A 107 -41.87 0.31 -63.30
N VAL A 108 -43.00 -0.25 -62.85
CA VAL A 108 -43.22 -0.59 -61.43
C VAL A 108 -42.25 -1.69 -60.99
N LEU A 109 -42.07 -2.73 -61.81
CA LEU A 109 -41.08 -3.79 -61.55
C LEU A 109 -39.66 -3.22 -61.44
N LYS A 110 -39.24 -2.33 -62.35
CA LYS A 110 -37.93 -1.66 -62.29
C LYS A 110 -37.76 -0.81 -61.02
N LYS A 111 -38.80 -0.07 -60.60
CA LYS A 111 -38.77 0.68 -59.34
C LYS A 111 -38.67 -0.25 -58.14
N TRP A 112 -39.37 -1.37 -58.17
CA TRP A 112 -39.38 -2.35 -57.10
C TRP A 112 -38.03 -3.04 -56.93
N VAL A 113 -37.41 -3.49 -58.03
CA VAL A 113 -36.05 -4.05 -58.03
C VAL A 113 -35.04 -3.08 -57.40
N LYS A 114 -35.12 -1.78 -57.73
CA LYS A 114 -34.26 -0.76 -57.10
C LYS A 114 -34.50 -0.64 -55.59
N VAL A 115 -35.76 -0.70 -55.15
CA VAL A 115 -36.10 -0.65 -53.72
C VAL A 115 -35.58 -1.91 -53.01
N THR A 116 -35.74 -3.10 -53.58
CA THR A 116 -35.21 -4.33 -53.00
C THR A 116 -33.69 -4.33 -52.92
N ASP A 117 -33.00 -3.83 -53.95
CA ASP A 117 -31.53 -3.75 -53.96
C ASP A 117 -31.00 -2.77 -52.90
N THR A 118 -31.64 -1.60 -52.77
CA THR A 118 -31.25 -0.62 -51.74
C THR A 118 -31.51 -1.13 -50.32
N LEU A 119 -32.60 -1.87 -50.11
CA LEU A 119 -32.91 -2.52 -48.83
C LEU A 119 -31.93 -3.65 -48.52
N ALA A 120 -31.62 -4.49 -49.50
CA ALA A 120 -30.63 -5.56 -49.36
C ALA A 120 -29.25 -4.99 -49.02
N SER A 121 -28.83 -3.90 -49.69
CA SER A 121 -27.58 -3.19 -49.40
C SER A 121 -27.56 -2.59 -47.98
N LYS A 122 -28.64 -1.92 -47.55
CA LYS A 122 -28.77 -1.40 -46.18
C LYS A 122 -28.73 -2.51 -45.12
N LEU A 123 -29.42 -3.62 -45.37
CA LEU A 123 -29.43 -4.78 -44.47
C LEU A 123 -28.05 -5.42 -44.37
N ALA A 124 -27.33 -5.53 -45.49
CA ALA A 124 -25.96 -6.03 -45.51
C ALA A 124 -25.00 -5.12 -44.73
N SER A 125 -25.07 -3.80 -44.94
CA SER A 125 -24.26 -2.82 -44.21
C SER A 125 -24.55 -2.83 -42.70
N GLU A 126 -25.82 -2.96 -42.31
CA GLU A 126 -26.19 -3.03 -40.90
C GLU A 126 -25.71 -4.33 -40.24
N LYS A 127 -25.81 -5.47 -40.93
CA LYS A 127 -25.25 -6.74 -40.46
C LYS A 127 -23.72 -6.65 -40.29
N GLU A 128 -23.03 -6.00 -41.21
CA GLU A 128 -21.58 -5.78 -41.10
C GLU A 128 -21.21 -4.91 -39.89
N LYS A 129 -21.95 -3.81 -39.66
CA LYS A 129 -21.79 -2.97 -38.46
C LYS A 129 -22.05 -3.75 -37.17
N GLN A 130 -23.06 -4.63 -37.14
CA GLN A 130 -23.34 -5.48 -35.98
C GLN A 130 -22.19 -6.46 -35.72
N VAL A 131 -21.64 -7.09 -36.77
CA VAL A 131 -20.48 -7.96 -36.65
C VAL A 131 -19.25 -7.20 -36.14
N GLN A 132 -19.03 -5.97 -36.61
CA GLN A 132 -17.94 -5.13 -36.14
C GLN A 132 -18.08 -4.75 -34.66
N ARG A 133 -19.28 -4.32 -34.22
CA ARG A 133 -19.57 -4.04 -32.81
C ARG A 133 -19.36 -5.26 -31.91
N LEU A 134 -19.76 -6.45 -32.37
CA LEU A 134 -19.53 -7.69 -31.63
C LEU A 134 -18.03 -8.01 -31.51
N LYS A 135 -17.25 -7.80 -32.57
CA LYS A 135 -15.79 -7.95 -32.52
C LYS A 135 -15.14 -6.97 -31.53
N GLU A 136 -15.55 -5.71 -31.55
CA GLU A 136 -15.06 -4.69 -30.61
C GLU A 136 -15.43 -5.03 -29.16
N MET A 137 -16.67 -5.45 -28.89
CA MET A 137 -17.12 -5.87 -27.57
C MET A 137 -16.32 -7.08 -27.06
N ASN A 138 -16.08 -8.08 -27.91
CA ASN A 138 -15.26 -9.25 -27.56
C ASN A 138 -13.81 -8.86 -27.25
N ASN A 139 -13.24 -7.93 -28.01
CA ASN A 139 -11.90 -7.40 -27.73
C ASN A 139 -11.84 -6.67 -26.38
N LEU A 140 -12.86 -5.86 -26.05
CA LEU A 140 -12.94 -5.17 -24.75
C LEU A 140 -13.10 -6.16 -23.58
N LEU A 141 -13.90 -7.22 -23.76
CA LEU A 141 -14.02 -8.30 -22.76
C LEU A 141 -12.68 -9.00 -22.55
N ALA A 142 -11.98 -9.36 -23.62
CA ALA A 142 -10.65 -9.96 -23.53
C ALA A 142 -9.62 -9.05 -22.83
N GLN A 143 -9.63 -7.74 -23.11
CA GLN A 143 -8.78 -6.78 -22.42
C GLN A 143 -9.10 -6.66 -20.92
N LYS A 144 -10.39 -6.65 -20.56
CA LYS A 144 -10.84 -6.61 -19.16
C LYS A 144 -10.39 -7.86 -18.40
N GLU A 145 -10.56 -9.04 -18.99
CA GLU A 145 -10.11 -10.31 -18.40
C GLU A 145 -8.58 -10.35 -18.22
N ALA A 146 -7.82 -9.85 -19.20
CA ALA A 146 -6.37 -9.75 -19.10
C ALA A 146 -5.94 -8.82 -17.96
N PHE A 147 -6.59 -7.67 -17.80
CA PHE A 147 -6.33 -6.73 -16.72
C PHE A 147 -6.69 -7.32 -15.34
N GLU A 148 -7.82 -8.02 -15.24
CA GLU A 148 -8.22 -8.69 -14.00
C GLU A 148 -7.21 -9.78 -13.59
N LYS A 149 -6.70 -10.56 -14.55
CA LYS A 149 -5.63 -11.54 -14.29
C LYS A 149 -4.34 -10.87 -13.79
N GLN A 150 -3.96 -9.73 -14.36
CA GLN A 150 -2.80 -8.96 -13.90
C GLN A 150 -2.99 -8.44 -12.47
N LEU A 151 -4.17 -7.94 -12.13
CA LEU A 151 -4.49 -7.49 -10.77
C LEU A 151 -4.39 -8.63 -9.75
N LYS A 152 -5.01 -9.79 -10.03
CA LYS A 152 -4.92 -10.98 -9.15
C LYS A 152 -3.47 -11.40 -8.93
N THR A 153 -2.65 -11.39 -9.99
CA THR A 153 -1.22 -11.71 -9.90
C THR A 153 -0.45 -10.72 -9.03
N LEU A 154 -0.80 -9.43 -9.05
CA LEU A 154 -0.19 -8.42 -8.19
C LEU A 154 -0.60 -8.59 -6.73
N GLU A 155 -1.89 -8.83 -6.47
CA GLU A 155 -2.43 -9.08 -5.12
C GLU A 155 -1.76 -10.31 -4.47
N GLU A 156 -1.60 -11.40 -5.22
CA GLU A 156 -0.88 -12.59 -4.73
C GLU A 156 0.59 -12.30 -4.41
N LYS A 157 1.27 -11.48 -5.22
CA LYS A 157 2.66 -11.07 -4.96
C LYS A 157 2.76 -10.22 -3.70
N GLU A 158 1.84 -9.29 -3.49
CA GLU A 158 1.78 -8.48 -2.28
C GLU A 158 1.50 -9.33 -1.04
N LEU A 159 0.56 -10.29 -1.12
CA LEU A 159 0.27 -11.22 -0.03
C LEU A 159 1.49 -12.09 0.33
N LYS A 160 2.20 -12.62 -0.67
CA LYS A 160 3.44 -13.38 -0.46
C LYS A 160 4.53 -12.52 0.18
N LEU A 161 4.70 -11.28 -0.27
CA LEU A 161 5.68 -10.35 0.31
C LEU A 161 5.34 -10.02 1.77
N ASN A 162 4.06 -9.75 2.06
CA ASN A 162 3.59 -9.44 3.41
C ASN A 162 3.77 -10.61 4.37
N SER A 163 3.42 -11.83 3.95
CA SER A 163 3.64 -13.03 4.76
C SER A 163 5.13 -13.30 5.02
N GLU A 164 6.01 -13.01 4.06
CA GLU A 164 7.46 -13.10 4.29
C GLU A 164 7.95 -12.06 5.30
N ILE A 165 7.46 -10.82 5.22
CA ILE A 165 7.77 -9.75 6.18
C ILE A 165 7.28 -10.14 7.57
N GLU A 166 6.06 -10.66 7.70
CA GLU A 166 5.52 -11.12 8.98
C GLU A 166 6.34 -12.25 9.57
N ARG A 167 6.73 -13.25 8.76
CA ARG A 167 7.63 -14.33 9.19
C ARG A 167 8.97 -13.79 9.68
N LYS A 168 9.54 -12.77 9.03
CA LYS A 168 10.78 -12.11 9.47
C LYS A 168 10.58 -11.33 10.78
N LEU A 169 9.40 -10.75 10.99
CA LEU A 169 9.05 -9.98 12.20
C LEU A 169 8.68 -10.84 13.40
N THR A 170 8.25 -12.09 13.21
CA THR A 170 8.00 -13.06 14.27
C THR A 170 9.20 -13.98 14.53
N SER A 171 10.19 -13.97 13.64
CA SER A 171 11.41 -14.75 13.83
C SER A 171 12.23 -14.27 15.04
N HIS A 172 12.78 -15.23 15.77
CA HIS A 172 13.77 -14.98 16.83
C HIS A 172 15.14 -14.56 16.27
N LYS A 173 15.40 -14.81 14.97
CA LYS A 173 16.65 -14.46 14.30
C LYS A 173 16.71 -12.95 14.07
N LYS A 174 17.83 -12.34 14.44
CA LYS A 174 18.10 -10.91 14.16
C LYS A 174 18.17 -10.68 12.65
N LEU A 175 17.59 -9.59 12.18
CA LEU A 175 17.62 -9.24 10.75
C LEU A 175 19.02 -8.86 10.27
N PHE A 176 19.82 -8.25 11.16
CA PHE A 176 21.21 -7.91 10.91
C PHE A 176 22.03 -8.00 12.20
N LYS A 177 23.36 -8.11 12.05
CA LYS A 177 24.28 -8.12 13.19
C LYS A 177 24.65 -6.69 13.55
N GLN A 178 24.01 -6.18 14.61
CA GLN A 178 24.43 -4.91 15.19
C GLN A 178 25.84 -5.07 15.79
N PRO A 179 26.80 -4.22 15.43
CA PRO A 179 28.09 -4.18 16.08
C PRO A 179 27.99 -3.72 17.55
N SER A 180 28.89 -4.23 18.40
CA SER A 180 28.87 -4.02 19.84
C SER A 180 29.45 -2.65 20.23
N PHE A 181 28.69 -1.58 19.97
CA PHE A 181 29.11 -0.21 20.25
C PHE A 181 28.39 0.41 21.47
N THR A 182 27.42 -0.30 22.04
CA THR A 182 26.49 0.30 23.02
C THR A 182 27.08 0.49 24.42
N LYS A 183 28.22 -0.14 24.74
CA LYS A 183 28.84 -0.04 26.06
C LYS A 183 30.26 0.49 25.90
N LYS A 184 30.53 1.63 26.54
CA LYS A 184 31.90 2.11 26.75
C LYS A 184 32.67 1.05 27.54
N ILE A 185 33.87 0.72 27.08
CA ILE A 185 34.79 -0.12 27.84
C ILE A 185 35.32 0.73 28.99
N SER A 186 35.17 0.22 30.20
CA SER A 186 35.84 0.82 31.36
C SER A 186 37.30 0.35 31.43
N PRO A 187 38.20 1.14 32.04
CA PRO A 187 39.59 0.74 32.24
C PRO A 187 39.71 -0.63 32.91
N TYR A 188 38.89 -0.87 33.94
CA TYR A 188 38.80 -2.16 34.63
C TYR A 188 38.36 -3.30 33.71
N THR A 189 37.35 -3.09 32.87
CA THR A 189 36.90 -4.11 31.91
C THR A 189 37.98 -4.45 30.90
N LEU A 190 38.77 -3.46 30.48
CA LEU A 190 39.91 -3.67 29.59
C LEU A 190 40.98 -4.51 30.28
N TYR A 191 41.37 -4.13 31.50
CA TYR A 191 42.31 -4.88 32.34
C TYR A 191 41.89 -6.35 32.52
N ILE A 192 40.65 -6.60 32.97
CA ILE A 192 40.14 -7.97 33.13
C ILE A 192 40.16 -8.74 31.81
N SER A 193 39.92 -8.07 30.68
CA SER A 193 39.98 -8.72 29.36
C SER A 193 41.40 -9.10 28.95
N GLU A 194 42.41 -8.33 29.35
CA GLU A 194 43.83 -8.63 29.10
C GLU A 194 44.29 -9.79 29.98
N VAL A 195 44.01 -9.74 31.29
CA VAL A 195 44.31 -10.85 32.22
C VAL A 195 43.62 -12.14 31.76
N SER A 196 42.35 -12.06 31.36
CA SER A 196 41.62 -13.22 30.85
C SER A 196 42.23 -13.78 29.56
N LYS A 197 42.81 -12.95 28.69
CA LYS A 197 43.49 -13.42 27.48
C LYS A 197 44.76 -14.17 27.82
N SER A 198 45.60 -13.62 28.71
CA SER A 198 46.85 -14.25 29.15
C SER A 198 46.60 -15.63 29.78
N ILE A 199 45.57 -15.74 30.61
CA ILE A 199 45.24 -17.00 31.28
C ILE A 199 44.65 -18.03 30.31
N ASN A 200 43.77 -17.60 29.39
CA ASN A 200 43.18 -18.52 28.41
C ASN A 200 44.17 -18.97 27.33
N SER A 201 45.25 -18.21 27.07
CA SER A 201 46.32 -18.69 26.18
C SER A 201 47.13 -19.83 26.79
N GLU A 202 47.21 -19.91 28.12
CA GLU A 202 47.94 -20.97 28.82
C GLU A 202 47.09 -22.23 29.01
N ARG A 203 45.82 -22.07 29.40
CA ARG A 203 44.90 -23.21 29.63
C ARG A 203 43.44 -22.82 29.59
N LYS A 204 42.58 -23.78 29.26
CA LYS A 204 41.12 -23.63 29.40
C LYS A 204 40.73 -23.86 30.86
N LEU A 205 40.26 -22.81 31.52
CA LEU A 205 39.81 -22.88 32.91
C LEU A 205 38.36 -23.36 33.04
N GLY A 206 38.08 -24.08 34.13
CA GLY A 206 36.72 -24.38 34.57
C GLY A 206 36.03 -23.17 35.20
N ILE A 207 34.69 -23.18 35.28
CA ILE A 207 33.89 -22.04 35.81
C ILE A 207 34.32 -21.63 37.23
N ARG A 208 34.64 -22.59 38.09
CA ARG A 208 35.08 -22.30 39.47
C ARG A 208 36.44 -21.58 39.50
N GLU A 209 37.37 -21.98 38.63
CA GLU A 209 38.69 -21.37 38.51
C GLU A 209 38.59 -19.96 37.93
N ILE A 210 37.75 -19.76 36.91
CA ILE A 210 37.45 -18.42 36.35
C ILE A 210 36.97 -17.47 37.45
N ASN A 211 36.11 -17.94 38.35
CA ASN A 211 35.63 -17.12 39.45
C ASN A 211 36.73 -16.80 40.48
N SER A 212 37.68 -17.72 40.71
CA SER A 212 38.84 -17.44 41.58
C SER A 212 39.72 -16.38 40.94
N VAL A 213 40.12 -16.59 39.68
CA VAL A 213 40.91 -15.65 38.90
C VAL A 213 40.27 -14.25 38.90
N LEU A 214 38.96 -14.15 38.67
CA LEU A 214 38.28 -12.86 38.66
C LEU A 214 38.33 -12.16 40.02
N LYS A 215 38.24 -12.91 41.13
CA LYS A 215 38.40 -12.36 42.48
C LYS A 215 39.82 -11.85 42.70
N ASP A 216 40.81 -12.61 42.27
CA ASP A 216 42.23 -12.26 42.43
C ASP A 216 42.58 -11.04 41.57
N SER A 217 42.20 -11.02 40.29
CA SER A 217 42.36 -9.86 39.41
C SER A 217 41.63 -8.61 39.93
N ASN A 218 40.48 -8.77 40.61
CA ASN A 218 39.81 -7.63 41.24
C ASN A 218 40.57 -7.10 42.46
N ARG A 219 41.28 -7.95 43.22
CA ARG A 219 42.18 -7.51 44.29
C ARG A 219 43.38 -6.80 43.70
N GLU A 220 44.00 -7.38 42.68
CA GLU A 220 45.15 -6.84 41.97
C GLU A 220 44.84 -5.46 41.35
N TRP A 221 43.73 -5.32 40.63
CA TRP A 221 43.27 -4.04 40.11
C TRP A 221 43.16 -2.96 41.19
N ARG A 222 42.71 -3.32 42.40
CA ARG A 222 42.59 -2.35 43.50
C ARG A 222 43.96 -1.92 44.01
N SER A 223 44.95 -2.83 44.04
CA SER A 223 46.31 -2.54 44.46
C SER A 223 47.18 -1.83 43.42
N LEU A 224 46.80 -1.81 42.13
CA LEU A 224 47.53 -1.07 41.10
C LEU A 224 47.66 0.42 41.47
N SER A 225 48.80 1.02 41.10
CA SER A 225 49.07 2.45 41.32
C SER A 225 48.11 3.32 40.51
N SER A 226 48.09 4.62 40.82
CA SER A 226 47.35 5.59 40.00
C SER A 226 47.91 5.70 38.58
N GLU A 227 49.23 5.58 38.40
CA GLU A 227 49.85 5.65 37.07
C GLU A 227 49.40 4.46 36.20
N GLU A 228 49.45 3.22 36.73
CA GLU A 228 49.04 2.03 35.99
C GLU A 228 47.56 2.08 35.59
N LYS A 229 46.69 2.54 36.50
CA LYS A 229 45.26 2.72 36.19
C LYS A 229 45.03 3.78 35.11
N GLU A 230 45.84 4.83 35.07
CA GLU A 230 45.76 5.88 34.05
C GLU A 230 46.15 5.33 32.67
N GLU A 231 47.13 4.43 32.57
CA GLU A 231 47.46 3.76 31.30
C GLU A 231 46.26 2.99 30.74
N PHE A 232 45.57 2.20 31.58
CA PHE A 232 44.37 1.48 31.17
C PHE A 232 43.23 2.42 30.76
N LYS A 233 43.15 3.61 31.37
CA LYS A 233 42.16 4.62 31.00
C LYS A 233 42.45 5.21 29.64
N ILE A 234 43.70 5.60 29.35
CA ILE A 234 44.11 6.07 28.03
C ILE A 234 43.83 5.00 26.96
N LYS A 235 44.24 3.74 27.20
CA LYS A 235 43.94 2.63 26.29
C LYS A 235 42.44 2.43 26.08
N ALA A 236 41.64 2.48 27.14
CA ALA A 236 40.19 2.36 27.03
C ALA A 236 39.56 3.52 26.25
N GLU A 237 40.05 4.76 26.41
CA GLU A 237 39.59 5.93 25.65
C GLU A 237 39.88 5.79 24.16
N VAL A 238 41.08 5.37 23.78
CA VAL A 238 41.46 5.10 22.38
C VAL A 238 40.56 4.00 21.77
N ILE A 239 40.37 2.88 22.46
CA ILE A 239 39.49 1.80 21.94
C ILE A 239 38.04 2.30 21.84
N ASN A 240 37.58 3.10 22.79
CA ASN A 240 36.24 3.66 22.76
C ASN A 240 36.05 4.67 21.61
N SER A 241 37.06 5.46 21.28
CA SER A 241 37.01 6.41 20.16
C SER A 241 36.96 5.67 18.82
N GLU A 242 37.77 4.63 18.63
CA GLU A 242 37.70 3.76 17.44
C GLU A 242 36.35 3.07 17.30
N ARG A 243 35.79 2.56 18.40
CA ARG A 243 34.45 1.94 18.42
C ARG A 243 33.37 2.94 18.06
N LEU A 244 33.48 4.18 18.54
CA LEU A 244 32.55 5.24 18.20
C LEU A 244 32.61 5.58 16.71
N GLU A 245 33.81 5.61 16.13
CA GLU A 245 33.99 5.89 14.70
C GLU A 245 33.41 4.76 13.82
N LYS A 246 33.72 3.50 14.17
CA LYS A 246 33.08 2.34 13.53
C LYS A 246 31.55 2.35 13.70
N ALA A 247 31.06 2.89 14.82
CA ALA A 247 29.62 3.08 15.04
C ALA A 247 29.02 4.10 14.09
N LYS A 248 29.66 5.25 13.90
CA LYS A 248 29.20 6.27 12.94
C LYS A 248 29.13 5.70 11.53
N GLN A 249 30.21 5.10 11.05
CA GLN A 249 30.29 4.49 9.72
C GLN A 249 29.21 3.41 9.51
N TRP A 250 28.97 2.60 10.55
CA TRP A 250 27.89 1.61 10.49
C TRP A 250 26.51 2.25 10.42
N TRP A 251 26.26 3.32 11.18
CA TRP A 251 24.98 4.05 11.15
C TRP A 251 24.74 4.82 9.85
N GLU A 252 25.79 5.27 9.18
CA GLU A 252 25.72 5.94 7.88
C GLU A 252 25.46 4.96 6.73
N SER A 253 25.95 3.73 6.84
CA SER A 253 25.82 2.70 5.79
C SER A 253 24.56 1.84 5.90
N ILE A 254 23.98 1.71 7.09
CA ILE A 254 22.83 0.82 7.32
C ILE A 254 21.51 1.44 6.82
N ASP A 255 20.67 0.63 6.17
CA ASP A 255 19.33 1.06 5.75
C ASP A 255 18.42 1.31 6.97
N THR A 256 17.91 2.53 7.08
CA THR A 256 16.97 2.96 8.13
C THR A 256 15.69 2.12 8.18
N ASN A 257 15.24 1.57 7.04
CA ASN A 257 14.07 0.68 7.00
C ASN A 257 14.37 -0.66 7.67
N LEU A 258 15.57 -1.22 7.49
CA LEU A 258 16.00 -2.44 8.18
C LEU A 258 16.01 -2.23 9.70
N ILE A 259 16.48 -1.08 10.17
CA ILE A 259 16.45 -0.73 11.61
C ILE A 259 15.02 -0.63 12.12
N SER A 260 14.12 -0.01 11.36
CA SER A 260 12.70 0.09 11.71
C SER A 260 12.07 -1.29 11.84
N MET A 261 12.32 -2.19 10.88
CA MET A 261 11.82 -3.57 10.91
C MET A 261 12.39 -4.37 12.09
N GLU A 262 13.69 -4.27 12.38
CA GLU A 262 14.29 -4.94 13.53
C GLU A 262 13.75 -4.38 14.86
N ASN A 263 13.50 -3.08 14.95
CA ASN A 263 12.84 -2.49 16.12
C ASN A 263 11.38 -2.96 16.26
N LYS A 264 10.64 -3.12 15.17
CA LYS A 264 9.29 -3.72 15.18
C LYS A 264 9.35 -5.18 15.68
N ARG A 265 10.28 -5.98 15.16
CA ARG A 265 10.56 -7.36 15.63
C ARG A 265 10.85 -7.40 17.14
N ARG A 266 11.73 -6.51 17.63
CA ARG A 266 12.06 -6.41 19.08
C ARG A 266 10.86 -6.01 19.94
N ARG A 267 9.95 -5.17 19.44
CA ARG A 267 8.71 -4.82 20.16
C ARG A 267 7.78 -6.02 20.29
N ASN A 268 7.57 -6.78 19.20
CA ASN A 268 6.76 -8.01 19.23
C ASN A 268 7.32 -9.01 20.25
N MET A 269 8.62 -9.32 20.17
CA MET A 269 9.30 -10.18 21.14
C MET A 269 9.22 -9.63 22.57
N SER A 270 9.25 -8.31 22.75
CA SER A 270 9.15 -7.70 24.08
C SER A 270 7.75 -7.86 24.67
N ALA A 271 6.70 -7.92 23.85
CA ALA A 271 5.35 -8.21 24.31
C ALA A 271 5.28 -9.64 24.87
N GLU A 272 5.81 -10.63 24.14
CA GLU A 272 5.91 -12.02 24.59
C GLU A 272 6.75 -12.16 25.87
N ARG A 273 7.94 -11.53 25.91
CA ARG A 273 8.81 -11.54 27.10
C ARG A 273 8.13 -10.90 28.31
N LYS A 274 7.40 -9.81 28.11
CA LYS A 274 6.66 -9.15 29.19
C LYS A 274 5.57 -10.06 29.76
N ALA A 275 4.87 -10.83 28.93
CA ALA A 275 3.90 -11.83 29.38
C ALA A 275 4.57 -12.94 30.23
N GLN A 276 5.85 -13.24 29.95
CA GLN A 276 6.66 -14.19 30.72
C GLN A 276 7.36 -13.56 31.94
N GLY A 277 7.12 -12.29 32.28
CA GLY A 277 7.82 -11.58 33.36
C GLY A 277 9.30 -11.25 33.06
N VAL A 278 9.73 -11.45 31.82
CA VAL A 278 11.10 -11.19 31.39
C VAL A 278 11.23 -9.75 30.86
N ARG A 279 12.36 -9.10 31.17
CA ARG A 279 12.65 -7.74 30.71
C ARG A 279 12.59 -7.62 29.17
N ALA A 280 11.93 -6.56 28.71
CA ALA A 280 11.85 -6.15 27.30
C ALA A 280 13.23 -5.95 26.66
N LEU A 281 13.32 -6.19 25.36
CA LEU A 281 14.54 -5.95 24.58
C LEU A 281 14.73 -4.44 24.35
N PRO A 282 15.97 -3.91 24.49
CA PRO A 282 16.24 -2.52 24.17
C PRO A 282 16.07 -2.28 22.67
N LEU A 283 15.51 -1.14 22.29
CA LEU A 283 15.45 -0.71 20.89
C LEU A 283 16.83 -0.27 20.40
N ILE A 284 17.06 -0.43 19.10
CA ILE A 284 18.26 0.05 18.41
C ILE A 284 18.07 1.55 18.19
N ILE A 285 18.94 2.35 18.82
CA ILE A 285 18.92 3.81 18.79
C ILE A 285 20.26 4.28 18.27
N ASN A 286 20.26 5.27 17.37
CA ASN A 286 21.48 5.90 16.89
C ASN A 286 22.16 6.66 18.03
N PRO A 287 23.39 6.28 18.46
CA PRO A 287 24.10 6.95 19.53
C PRO A 287 24.62 8.34 19.14
N THR A 288 24.75 8.63 17.83
CA THR A 288 25.25 9.94 17.34
C THR A 288 24.14 10.95 17.18
N LYS A 289 22.89 10.49 17.05
CA LYS A 289 21.74 11.38 17.04
C LYS A 289 21.56 11.93 18.45
N LYS A 290 21.62 13.27 18.60
CA LYS A 290 21.25 13.95 19.84
C LYS A 290 19.91 13.37 20.32
N ARG A 291 19.84 12.91 21.58
CA ARG A 291 18.56 12.48 22.17
C ARG A 291 17.56 13.63 22.04
N ASN A 292 16.31 13.31 21.72
CA ASN A 292 15.24 14.30 21.67
C ASN A 292 15.31 15.21 22.89
N ASN A 293 15.07 16.48 22.63
CA ASN A 293 15.36 17.55 23.57
C ASN A 293 14.56 17.35 24.85
N SER A 294 15.19 17.66 25.97
CA SER A 294 14.52 17.59 27.26
C SER A 294 13.33 18.54 27.21
N SER A 295 12.14 18.06 27.57
CA SER A 295 10.98 18.93 27.68
C SER A 295 11.25 20.05 28.70
N PRO A 296 10.57 21.20 28.63
CA PRO A 296 10.74 22.28 29.62
C PRO A 296 10.59 21.77 31.06
N TYR A 297 9.60 20.91 31.29
CA TYR A 297 9.40 20.25 32.58
C TYR A 297 10.57 19.33 32.97
N SER A 298 11.14 18.58 32.02
CA SER A 298 12.31 17.73 32.28
C SER A 298 13.54 18.54 32.67
N LEU A 299 13.73 19.73 32.09
CA LEU A 299 14.80 20.66 32.48
C LEU A 299 14.58 21.18 33.90
N PHE A 300 13.37 21.62 34.21
CA PHE A 300 12.98 22.03 35.56
C PHE A 300 13.21 20.93 36.60
N VAL A 301 12.76 19.71 36.32
CA VAL A 301 12.97 18.55 37.21
C VAL A 301 14.46 18.30 37.42
N LYS A 302 15.27 18.34 36.36
CA LYS A 302 16.72 18.11 36.45
C LYS A 302 17.41 19.16 37.32
N GLU A 303 17.03 20.43 37.20
CA GLU A 303 17.58 21.52 38.00
C GLU A 303 17.12 21.45 39.46
N THR A 304 15.82 21.25 39.67
CA THR A 304 15.21 21.15 41.01
C THR A 304 15.70 19.92 41.77
N TYR A 305 15.96 18.82 41.07
CA TYR A 305 16.53 17.62 41.67
C TYR A 305 17.96 17.85 42.18
N LYS A 306 18.77 18.65 41.47
CA LYS A 306 20.14 18.98 41.91
C LYS A 306 20.16 19.83 43.18
N SER A 307 19.14 20.65 43.41
CA SER A 307 19.04 21.51 44.58
C SER A 307 18.36 20.82 45.78
N LEU A 308 17.62 19.72 45.56
CA LEU A 308 17.06 18.92 46.65
C LEU A 308 18.06 17.88 47.18
N ASN A 309 18.57 18.11 48.38
CA ASN A 309 19.17 17.04 49.19
C ASN A 309 18.06 16.28 49.91
N THR A 310 17.46 15.30 49.24
CA THR A 310 16.35 14.50 49.78
C THR A 310 16.57 13.01 49.58
N THR A 311 16.16 12.23 50.58
CA THR A 311 16.15 10.75 50.56
C THR A 311 14.78 10.18 50.19
N GLU A 312 13.84 11.04 49.76
CA GLU A 312 12.50 10.61 49.40
C GLU A 312 12.46 9.64 48.22
N SER A 313 11.40 8.82 48.19
CA SER A 313 11.21 7.87 47.11
C SER A 313 10.94 8.59 45.77
N PRO A 314 11.40 8.04 44.63
CA PRO A 314 11.23 8.65 43.31
C PRO A 314 9.77 8.98 42.96
N VAL A 315 8.82 8.17 43.46
CA VAL A 315 7.38 8.37 43.23
C VAL A 315 6.86 9.61 43.95
N LYS A 316 7.30 9.85 45.20
CA LYS A 316 6.92 11.08 45.94
C LYS A 316 7.56 12.31 45.32
N LEU A 317 8.84 12.22 44.96
CA LEU A 317 9.56 13.30 44.27
C LEU A 317 8.89 13.71 42.96
N ALA A 318 8.42 12.74 42.17
CA ALA A 318 7.69 13.04 40.94
C ALA A 318 6.40 13.85 41.20
N LYS A 319 5.67 13.59 42.29
CA LYS A 319 4.49 14.38 42.68
C LYS A 319 4.88 15.79 43.12
N ILE A 320 5.91 15.91 43.96
CA ILE A 320 6.43 17.20 44.43
C ILE A 320 6.86 18.08 43.25
N PHE A 321 7.60 17.51 42.29
CA PHE A 321 8.01 18.27 41.10
C PHE A 321 6.81 18.68 40.24
N ALA A 322 5.81 17.83 40.10
CA ALA A 322 4.60 18.18 39.34
C ALA A 322 3.83 19.33 40.00
N GLU A 323 3.71 19.33 41.33
CA GLU A 323 3.07 20.40 42.10
C GLU A 323 3.86 21.72 42.01
N LYS A 324 5.18 21.66 42.22
CA LYS A 324 6.07 22.83 42.05
C LYS A 324 6.00 23.40 40.64
N TRP A 325 5.98 22.55 39.61
CA TRP A 325 5.82 22.98 38.23
C TRP A 325 4.45 23.62 37.94
N LYS A 326 3.38 23.12 38.56
CA LYS A 326 2.06 23.76 38.42
C LYS A 326 2.05 25.15 39.06
N ALA A 327 2.61 25.27 40.26
CA ALA A 327 2.69 26.50 41.03
C ALA A 327 3.66 27.55 40.46
N LEU A 328 4.57 27.16 39.58
CA LEU A 328 5.53 28.05 38.93
C LEU A 328 4.85 29.15 38.10
N PRO A 329 5.24 30.44 38.25
CA PRO A 329 4.77 31.53 37.39
C PRO A 329 5.08 31.28 35.92
N GLU A 330 4.26 31.84 35.03
CA GLU A 330 4.38 31.62 33.59
C GLU A 330 5.70 32.17 33.01
N GLU A 331 6.21 33.27 33.57
CA GLU A 331 7.52 33.85 33.24
C GLU A 331 8.67 32.86 33.49
N GLN A 332 8.65 32.17 34.63
CA GLN A 332 9.65 31.16 34.97
C GLN A 332 9.48 29.90 34.11
N LYS A 333 8.25 29.52 33.77
CA LYS A 333 8.00 28.44 32.78
C LYS A 333 8.55 28.80 31.40
N ASN A 334 8.47 30.07 31.00
CA ASN A 334 9.02 30.55 29.74
C ASN A 334 10.55 30.45 29.68
N TYR A 335 11.26 30.67 30.80
CA TYR A 335 12.70 30.39 30.88
C TYR A 335 13.02 28.93 30.48
N TYR A 336 12.29 27.95 31.04
CA TYR A 336 12.47 26.54 30.70
C TYR A 336 12.06 26.20 29.26
N ARG A 337 11.05 26.88 28.71
CA ARG A 337 10.64 26.72 27.30
C ARG A 337 11.74 27.21 26.35
N SER A 338 12.28 28.40 26.60
CA SER A 338 13.40 28.96 25.85
C SER A 338 14.64 28.08 25.96
N ALA A 339 14.97 27.60 27.15
CA ALA A 339 16.09 26.68 27.35
C ALA A 339 15.89 25.33 26.64
N ALA A 340 14.66 24.78 26.63
CA ALA A 340 14.34 23.56 25.89
C ALA A 340 14.45 23.76 24.37
N PHE A 341 14.04 24.94 23.87
CA PHE A 341 14.18 25.32 22.47
C PHE A 341 15.66 25.47 22.08
N LEU A 342 16.49 26.13 22.88
CA LEU A 342 17.92 26.26 22.62
C LEU A 342 18.63 24.91 22.62
N ASN A 343 18.26 24.01 23.54
CA ASN A 343 18.76 22.63 23.53
C ASN A 343 18.29 21.80 22.33
N SER A 344 17.30 22.30 21.57
CA SER A 344 16.74 21.65 20.38
C SER A 344 17.42 21.93 19.07
N LEU A 345 18.20 23.01 19.04
CA LEU A 345 19.11 23.36 17.97
C LEU A 345 20.40 22.50 18.13
#